data_AF-A0A087YSC3-F1
#
_entry.id   AF-A0A087YSC3-F1
#
_cell.length_a   1.000
_cell.length_b   1.000
_cell.length_c   1.000
_cell.angle_alpha   90.00
_cell.angle_beta   90.00
_cell.angle_gamma   90.00
#
_symmetry.space_group_name_H-M   'P 1'
#
loop_
_entity.id
_entity.type
_entity.pdbx_description
1 polymer ?
#
loop_
_entity_poly.entity_id
_entity_poly.type
_entity_poly.pdbx_seq_one_letter_code
_entity_poly.pdbx_strand_id
1 'polypeptide(L)'
;VYLFSGNCDCPLPPTLRPSESGTALFIKKSHAACGSVAVFTYDILQESTKQNRGRLAVMFSVPYDFNLYSNWYAVGAFSKDKLCDEALYKEMYYASQRGFVRGKAKGPSLTHRAGHVTIRASMSDSYQPVLKVELCNNLLSSLSSLPC
;
A
#
# COMPACT_ATOMS: atom_id res chain seq x y z
N VAL A 1 9.78 4.49 -3.91
CA VAL A 1 8.89 5.29 -3.05
C VAL A 1 8.82 6.69 -3.63
N TYR A 2 7.64 7.27 -3.74
CA TYR A 2 7.42 8.67 -4.08
C TYR A 2 6.73 9.37 -2.90
N LEU A 3 7.34 10.46 -2.43
CA LEU A 3 6.85 11.26 -1.31
C LEU A 3 6.19 12.52 -1.86
N PHE A 4 4.86 12.60 -1.78
CA PHE A 4 4.13 13.83 -2.13
C PHE A 4 4.28 14.88 -1.02
N SER A 5 4.28 14.44 0.23
CA SER A 5 4.52 15.28 1.41
C SER A 5 5.13 14.48 2.56
N GLY A 6 5.91 15.14 3.42
CA GLY A 6 6.64 14.50 4.50
C GLY A 6 8.05 14.05 4.13
N ASN A 7 8.56 13.07 4.88
CA ASN A 7 9.85 12.42 4.70
C ASN A 7 9.77 10.92 5.05
N CYS A 8 10.73 10.13 4.57
CA CYS A 8 10.93 8.74 4.95
C CYS A 8 12.06 8.67 5.99
N ASP A 9 11.73 8.33 7.22
CA ASP A 9 12.70 8.27 8.34
C ASP A 9 13.37 6.89 8.40
N CYS A 10 12.56 5.83 8.26
CA CYS A 10 13.04 4.46 8.15
C CYS A 10 12.58 3.87 6.80
N PRO A 11 13.50 3.51 5.89
CA PRO A 11 13.15 3.02 4.57
C PRO A 11 12.50 1.64 4.62
N LEU A 12 11.68 1.36 3.61
CA LEU A 12 11.15 0.03 3.34
C LEU A 12 12.29 -0.97 3.07
N PRO A 13 12.23 -2.21 3.59
CA PRO A 13 13.18 -3.25 3.21
C PRO A 13 13.20 -3.43 1.69
N PRO A 14 14.37 -3.54 1.05
CA PRO A 14 14.46 -3.60 -0.41
C PRO A 14 13.77 -4.85 -0.98
N THR A 15 13.76 -5.95 -0.23
CA THR A 15 13.17 -7.23 -0.63
C THR A 15 12.50 -7.88 0.59
N LEU A 16 11.37 -8.55 0.35
CA LEU A 16 10.68 -9.41 1.32
C LEU A 16 10.40 -10.75 0.66
N ARG A 17 10.84 -11.85 1.29
CA ARG A 17 10.50 -13.22 0.87
C ARG A 17 9.10 -13.61 1.36
N PRO A 18 8.50 -14.69 0.82
CA PRO A 18 7.27 -15.23 1.38
C PRO A 18 7.41 -15.46 2.89
N SER A 19 6.38 -15.08 3.66
CA SER A 19 6.33 -15.14 5.13
C SER A 19 7.25 -14.16 5.88
N GLU A 20 8.11 -13.39 5.20
CA GLU A 20 8.81 -12.27 5.83
C GLU A 20 7.90 -11.05 5.96
N SER A 21 8.17 -10.23 6.96
CA SER A 21 7.50 -8.95 7.15
C SER A 21 8.53 -7.85 7.35
N GLY A 22 8.14 -6.62 7.03
CA GLY A 22 8.98 -5.45 7.11
C GLY A 22 8.19 -4.24 7.58
N THR A 23 8.91 -3.25 8.10
CA THR A 23 8.33 -1.99 8.55
C THR A 23 9.06 -0.82 7.91
N ALA A 24 8.36 0.29 7.75
CA ALA A 24 8.95 1.58 7.37
C ALA A 24 8.27 2.68 8.19
N LEU A 25 8.95 3.81 8.32
CA LEU A 25 8.44 4.97 9.05
C LEU A 25 8.44 6.19 8.14
N PHE A 26 7.26 6.75 7.93
CA PHE A 26 7.06 8.00 7.21
C PHE A 26 6.58 9.06 8.18
N ILE A 27 7.26 10.21 8.16
CA ILE A 27 6.99 11.32 9.06
C ILE A 27 6.59 12.55 8.28
N LYS A 28 5.85 13.46 8.91
CA LYS A 28 5.60 14.78 8.31
C LYS A 28 6.88 15.62 8.33
N LYS A 29 6.91 16.71 7.56
CA LYS A 29 7.99 17.70 7.67
C LYS A 29 7.90 18.40 9.04
N SER A 30 9.04 18.52 9.73
CA SER A 30 9.15 19.29 10.97
C SER A 30 8.79 20.75 10.73
N HIS A 31 8.07 21.35 11.68
CA HIS A 31 7.67 22.76 11.67
C HIS A 31 6.86 23.23 10.45
N ALA A 32 6.31 22.30 9.66
CA ALA A 32 5.37 22.58 8.60
C ALA A 32 3.97 22.08 8.96
N ALA A 33 2.93 22.83 8.56
CA ALA A 33 1.52 22.44 8.62
C ALA A 33 1.15 21.46 7.47
N CYS A 34 2.04 20.50 7.21
CA CYS A 34 1.91 19.49 6.17
C CYS A 34 1.79 18.11 6.81
N GLY A 35 1.04 17.24 6.16
CA GLY A 35 0.87 15.84 6.54
C GLY A 35 2.02 14.93 6.11
N SER A 36 1.76 13.62 6.09
CA SER A 36 2.63 12.60 5.47
C SER A 36 1.83 11.87 4.39
N VAL A 37 2.30 11.97 3.15
CA VAL A 37 1.58 11.49 1.97
C VAL A 37 2.57 10.87 1.00
N ALA A 38 2.37 9.60 0.68
CA ALA A 38 3.28 8.87 -0.19
C ALA A 38 2.57 7.76 -0.97
N VAL A 39 3.21 7.36 -2.06
CA VAL A 39 2.97 6.07 -2.71
C VAL A 39 4.28 5.30 -2.76
N PHE A 40 4.22 3.99 -2.50
CA PHE A 40 5.35 3.11 -2.68
C PHE A 40 4.92 1.84 -3.41
N THR A 41 5.91 1.15 -3.97
CA THR A 41 5.68 -0.02 -4.78
C THR A 41 6.67 -1.13 -4.45
N TYR A 42 6.24 -2.38 -4.63
CA TYR A 42 7.09 -3.55 -4.65
C TYR A 42 6.86 -4.34 -5.93
N ASP A 43 7.93 -4.81 -6.55
CA ASP A 43 7.82 -5.79 -7.63
C ASP A 43 7.43 -7.14 -7.05
N ILE A 44 6.40 -7.76 -7.62
CA ILE A 44 5.93 -9.07 -7.21
C ILE A 44 6.63 -10.09 -8.11
N LEU A 45 7.50 -10.90 -7.52
CA LEU A 45 8.22 -11.96 -8.24
C LEU A 45 7.71 -13.32 -7.79
N GLN A 46 7.51 -14.23 -8.74
CA GLN A 46 7.33 -15.64 -8.41
C GLN A 46 8.71 -16.24 -8.10
N GLU A 47 8.89 -16.72 -6.88
CA GLU A 47 10.22 -17.10 -6.38
C GLU A 47 10.87 -18.24 -7.16
N SER A 48 10.09 -19.25 -7.56
CA SER A 48 10.58 -20.45 -8.25
C SER A 48 11.01 -20.20 -9.69
N THR A 49 10.26 -19.37 -10.42
CA THR A 49 10.49 -19.09 -11.86
C THR A 49 11.21 -17.76 -12.10
N LYS A 50 11.36 -16.93 -11.05
CA LYS A 50 11.76 -15.51 -11.12
C LYS A 50 10.90 -14.67 -12.06
N GLN A 51 9.71 -15.16 -12.42
CA GLN A 51 8.81 -14.45 -13.30
C GLN A 51 8.19 -13.25 -12.58
N ASN A 52 8.21 -12.09 -13.23
CA ASN A 52 7.54 -10.89 -12.72
C ASN A 52 6.01 -11.05 -12.86
N ARG A 53 5.31 -10.85 -11.76
CA ARG A 53 3.84 -10.97 -11.63
C ARG A 53 3.14 -9.62 -11.50
N GLY A 54 3.85 -8.53 -11.80
CA GLY A 54 3.39 -7.16 -11.70
C GLY A 54 4.01 -6.44 -10.51
N ARG A 55 3.36 -5.35 -10.11
CA ARG A 55 3.82 -4.43 -9.09
C ARG A 55 2.71 -4.15 -8.10
N LEU A 56 2.95 -4.43 -6.82
CA LEU A 56 2.14 -3.95 -5.71
C LEU A 56 2.34 -2.43 -5.62
N ALA A 57 1.26 -1.68 -5.48
CA ALA A 57 1.31 -0.29 -5.08
C ALA A 57 0.48 -0.04 -3.83
N VAL A 58 1.02 0.76 -2.92
CA VAL A 58 0.39 1.17 -1.67
C VAL A 58 0.49 2.68 -1.57
N MET A 59 -0.64 3.34 -1.37
CA MET A 59 -0.73 4.78 -1.15
C MET A 59 -1.33 5.04 0.23
N PHE A 60 -0.80 6.04 0.92
CA PHE A 60 -1.42 6.62 2.10
C PHE A 60 -1.36 8.14 2.05
N SER A 61 -2.35 8.77 2.67
CA SER A 61 -2.46 10.22 2.83
C SER A 61 -2.97 10.52 4.23
N VAL A 62 -2.08 11.07 5.05
CA VAL A 62 -2.33 11.48 6.43
C VAL A 62 -2.25 13.00 6.47
N PRO A 63 -3.38 13.73 6.54
CA PRO A 63 -3.37 15.19 6.55
C PRO A 63 -2.80 15.74 7.86
N TYR A 64 -2.46 17.04 7.87
CA TYR A 64 -2.11 17.73 9.11
C TYR A 64 -3.37 18.07 9.94
N ASP A 65 -4.45 18.48 9.28
CA ASP A 65 -5.70 18.91 9.92
C ASP A 65 -6.82 17.90 9.68
N PHE A 66 -7.25 17.23 10.74
CA PHE A 66 -8.31 16.22 10.72
C PHE A 66 -9.71 16.83 10.87
N ASN A 67 -9.83 18.13 11.17
CA ASN A 67 -11.13 18.80 11.17
C ASN A 67 -11.68 18.94 9.74
N LEU A 68 -10.78 19.09 8.77
CA LEU A 68 -11.13 19.28 7.36
C LEU A 68 -10.93 18.02 6.51
N TYR A 69 -10.01 17.13 6.91
CA TYR A 69 -9.61 15.98 6.10
C TYR A 69 -9.61 14.69 6.92
N SER A 70 -9.54 13.55 6.23
CA SER A 70 -9.46 12.22 6.86
C SER A 70 -8.23 11.47 6.35
N ASN A 71 -7.77 10.47 7.10
CA ASN A 71 -6.77 9.53 6.61
C ASN A 71 -7.34 8.70 5.46
N TRP A 72 -6.59 8.61 4.36
CA TRP A 72 -6.91 7.78 3.21
C TRP A 72 -5.77 6.82 2.92
N TYR A 73 -6.12 5.63 2.43
CA TYR A 73 -5.16 4.67 1.92
C TYR A 73 -5.74 3.91 0.74
N ALA A 74 -4.85 3.36 -0.09
CA ALA A 74 -5.21 2.56 -1.24
C ALA A 74 -4.17 1.48 -1.50
N VAL A 75 -4.63 0.36 -2.04
CA VAL A 75 -3.79 -0.77 -2.45
C VAL A 75 -4.23 -1.29 -3.80
N GLY A 76 -3.28 -1.69 -4.64
CA GLY A 76 -3.56 -2.20 -5.97
C GLY A 76 -2.40 -3.00 -6.57
N ALA A 77 -2.69 -3.67 -7.67
CA ALA A 77 -1.70 -4.40 -8.46
C ALA A 77 -1.68 -3.83 -9.87
N PHE A 78 -0.48 -3.52 -10.34
CA PHE A 78 -0.24 -2.86 -11.63
C PHE A 78 0.75 -3.65 -12.49
N SER A 79 0.87 -3.30 -13.77
CA SER A 79 1.99 -3.77 -14.60
C SER A 79 3.32 -3.38 -13.96
N LYS A 80 4.36 -4.18 -14.18
CA LYS A 80 5.75 -3.88 -13.80
C LYS A 80 6.25 -2.53 -14.35
N ASP A 81 5.66 -2.08 -15.46
CA ASP A 81 6.05 -0.84 -16.13
C ASP A 81 5.43 0.40 -15.46
N LYS A 82 4.51 0.21 -14.51
CA LYS A 82 3.89 1.32 -13.76
C LYS A 82 4.93 1.98 -12.86
N LEU A 83 5.28 3.23 -13.14
CA LEU A 83 6.26 3.99 -12.36
C LEU A 83 5.73 4.34 -10.96
N CYS A 84 6.65 4.43 -10.00
CA CYS A 84 6.36 4.90 -8.64
C CYS A 84 6.61 6.42 -8.57
N ASP A 85 5.65 7.22 -8.98
CA ASP A 85 5.79 8.66 -9.16
C ASP A 85 4.53 9.45 -8.76
N GLU A 86 4.54 10.75 -9.06
CA GLU A 86 3.41 11.65 -8.82
C GLU A 86 2.15 11.24 -9.59
N ALA A 87 2.29 10.70 -10.80
CA ALA A 87 1.16 10.28 -11.61
C ALA A 87 0.45 9.08 -10.95
N LEU A 88 1.20 8.10 -10.46
CA LEU A 88 0.63 6.99 -9.70
C LEU A 88 -0.05 7.46 -8.41
N TYR A 89 0.55 8.41 -7.68
CA TYR A 89 -0.11 9.00 -6.51
C TYR A 89 -1.45 9.65 -6.88
N LYS A 90 -1.48 10.50 -7.92
CA LYS A 90 -2.71 11.17 -8.37
C LYS A 90 -3.77 10.17 -8.84
N GLU A 91 -3.37 9.12 -9.56
CA GLU A 91 -4.24 8.03 -9.97
C GLU A 91 -4.87 7.34 -8.75
N MET A 92 -4.04 6.90 -7.80
CA MET A 92 -4.52 6.17 -6.63
C MET A 92 -5.33 7.05 -5.67
N TYR A 93 -5.10 8.36 -5.61
CA TYR A 93 -5.80 9.27 -4.70
C TYR A 93 -7.07 9.93 -5.30
N TYR A 94 -6.99 10.43 -6.53
CA TYR A 94 -8.07 11.21 -7.14
C TYR A 94 -8.90 10.44 -8.16
N ALA A 95 -8.29 9.52 -8.92
CA ALA A 95 -8.98 8.87 -10.03
C ALA A 95 -9.99 7.81 -9.57
N SER A 96 -10.81 7.35 -10.52
CA SER A 96 -11.69 6.20 -10.35
C SER A 96 -10.88 4.93 -10.11
N GLN A 97 -11.38 4.07 -9.23
CA GLN A 97 -10.73 2.82 -8.84
C GLN A 97 -10.70 1.82 -9.99
N ARG A 98 -9.53 1.64 -10.62
CA ARG A 98 -9.28 0.66 -11.68
C ARG A 98 -7.93 0.00 -11.42
N GLY A 99 -7.92 -1.30 -11.09
CA GLY A 99 -6.70 -2.01 -10.69
C GLY A 99 -6.22 -1.69 -9.25
N PHE A 100 -7.03 -0.97 -8.48
CA PHE A 100 -6.79 -0.69 -7.07
C PHE A 100 -8.10 -0.44 -6.32
N VAL A 101 -8.06 -0.48 -5.00
CA VAL A 101 -9.14 -0.04 -4.11
C VAL A 101 -8.62 1.03 -3.17
N ARG A 102 -9.46 2.00 -2.80
CA ARG A 102 -9.16 3.15 -1.93
C ARG A 102 -10.25 3.30 -0.87
N GLY A 103 -9.88 3.68 0.34
CA GLY A 103 -10.83 3.94 1.42
C GLY A 103 -10.27 4.87 2.50
N LYS A 104 -11.16 5.34 3.37
CA LYS A 104 -10.79 6.07 4.59
C LYS A 104 -10.28 5.09 5.65
N ALA A 105 -9.36 5.52 6.51
CA ALA A 105 -8.90 4.71 7.65
C ALA A 105 -10.05 4.31 8.59
N LYS A 106 -11.02 5.21 8.81
CA LYS A 106 -12.24 4.93 9.59
C LYS A 106 -13.18 3.87 8.95
N GLY A 107 -12.89 3.44 7.74
CA GLY A 107 -13.68 2.49 6.97
C GLY A 107 -13.30 1.03 7.22
N PRO A 108 -13.94 0.09 6.51
CA PRO A 108 -13.55 -1.31 6.53
C PRO A 108 -12.13 -1.49 5.96
N SER A 109 -11.49 -2.60 6.33
CA SER A 109 -10.24 -3.04 5.70
C SER A 109 -10.44 -3.21 4.19
N LEU A 110 -9.44 -2.77 3.43
CA LEU A 110 -9.42 -2.91 1.98
C LEU A 110 -9.02 -4.34 1.58
N THR A 111 -9.65 -4.86 0.53
CA THR A 111 -9.25 -6.11 -0.13
C THR A 111 -9.28 -5.91 -1.64
N HIS A 112 -8.15 -6.12 -2.32
CA HIS A 112 -8.02 -6.08 -3.76
C HIS A 112 -7.57 -7.45 -4.28
N ARG A 113 -8.29 -8.02 -5.24
CA ARG A 113 -7.95 -9.29 -5.87
C ARG A 113 -7.45 -9.01 -7.29
N ALA A 114 -6.25 -9.49 -7.60
CA ALA A 114 -5.63 -9.30 -8.91
C ALA A 114 -4.93 -10.58 -9.35
N GLY A 115 -5.57 -11.32 -10.27
CA GLY A 115 -5.04 -12.57 -10.80
C GLY A 115 -4.66 -13.57 -9.70
N HIS A 116 -3.36 -13.78 -9.52
CA HIS A 116 -2.80 -14.75 -8.57
C HIS A 116 -2.57 -14.21 -7.16
N VAL A 117 -2.83 -12.92 -6.90
CA VAL A 117 -2.63 -12.34 -5.57
C VAL A 117 -3.89 -11.71 -5.00
N THR A 118 -3.99 -11.69 -3.69
CA THR A 118 -4.95 -10.89 -2.93
C THR A 118 -4.16 -9.95 -2.01
N ILE A 119 -4.44 -8.66 -2.10
CA ILE A 119 -3.85 -7.64 -1.24
C ILE A 119 -4.89 -7.21 -0.22
N ARG A 120 -4.56 -7.29 1.06
CA ARG A 120 -5.40 -6.83 2.16
C ARG A 120 -4.70 -5.71 2.89
N ALA A 121 -5.45 -4.70 3.30
CA ALA A 121 -4.87 -3.58 4.04
C ALA A 121 -5.85 -3.01 5.06
N SER A 122 -5.31 -2.49 6.16
CA SER A 122 -6.07 -1.77 7.18
C SER A 122 -5.23 -0.63 7.72
N MET A 123 -5.85 0.50 8.04
CA MET A 123 -5.19 1.68 8.57
C MET A 123 -5.93 2.20 9.79
N SER A 124 -5.22 2.53 10.88
CA SER A 124 -5.84 3.21 12.02
C SER A 124 -6.14 4.68 11.70
N ASP A 125 -7.23 5.21 12.24
CA ASP A 125 -7.65 6.60 12.03
C ASP A 125 -7.14 7.50 13.16
N SER A 126 -5.86 7.90 13.07
CA SER A 126 -5.21 8.79 14.04
C SER A 126 -4.13 9.65 13.37
N TYR A 127 -3.57 10.61 14.12
CA TYR A 127 -2.42 11.42 13.68
C TYR A 127 -1.11 10.63 13.55
N GLN A 128 -1.03 9.45 14.18
CA GLN A 128 0.10 8.51 14.08
C GLN A 128 -0.43 7.16 13.61
N PRO A 129 -0.89 7.07 12.35
CA PRO A 129 -1.61 5.90 11.91
C PRO A 129 -0.67 4.73 11.61
N VAL A 130 -1.13 3.52 11.90
CA VAL A 130 -0.48 2.27 11.50
C VAL A 130 -1.22 1.70 10.30
N LEU A 131 -0.53 1.64 9.15
CA LEU A 131 -1.00 0.96 7.95
C LEU A 131 -0.40 -0.44 7.89
N LYS A 132 -1.25 -1.46 7.93
CA LYS A 132 -0.85 -2.86 7.72
C LYS A 132 -1.26 -3.30 6.33
N VAL A 133 -0.35 -3.97 5.62
CA VAL A 133 -0.60 -4.53 4.29
C VAL A 133 -0.13 -5.97 4.26
N GLU A 134 -0.98 -6.84 3.74
CA GLU A 134 -0.74 -8.27 3.57
C GLU A 134 -0.90 -8.62 2.09
N LEU A 135 0.06 -9.36 1.54
CA LEU A 135 0.01 -9.89 0.19
C LEU A 135 -0.09 -11.41 0.25
N CYS A 136 -1.25 -11.96 -0.13
CA CYS A 136 -1.50 -13.39 -0.15
C CYS A 136 -1.44 -13.94 -1.58
N ASN A 137 -0.90 -15.15 -1.74
CA ASN A 137 -1.00 -15.90 -2.99
C ASN A 137 -2.34 -16.64 -3.05
N ASN A 138 -3.08 -16.51 -4.14
CA ASN A 138 -4.37 -17.16 -4.37
C ASN A 138 -4.23 -18.66 -4.71
N LEU A 139 -3.02 -19.14 -5.02
CA LEU A 139 -2.78 -20.55 -5.32
C LEU A 139 -2.71 -21.44 -4.05
N LEU A 140 -2.57 -20.85 -2.86
CA LEU A 140 -2.58 -21.60 -1.60
C LEU A 140 -4.00 -21.82 -1.05
N SER A 141 -4.98 -21.00 -1.46
CA SER A 141 -6.38 -21.21 -1.05
C SER A 141 -7.05 -22.43 -1.68
N SER A 142 -6.45 -23.06 -2.70
CA SER A 142 -6.93 -24.35 -3.24
C SER A 142 -6.36 -25.57 -2.52
N LEU A 143 -5.41 -25.38 -1.59
CA LEU A 143 -4.81 -26.47 -0.78
C LEU A 143 -5.17 -26.38 0.71
N SER A 144 -5.83 -25.31 1.15
CA SER A 144 -6.34 -25.18 2.51
C SER A 144 -7.84 -25.52 2.60
N SER A 145 -8.21 -26.71 2.16
CA SER A 145 -9.41 -27.40 2.68
C SER A 145 -8.95 -28.39 3.75
N LEU A 146 -8.53 -27.87 4.90
CA LEU A 146 -8.50 -28.61 6.14
C LEU A 146 -9.45 -27.88 7.09
N PRO A 147 -10.50 -28.53 7.60
CA PRO A 147 -11.40 -27.91 8.57
C PRO A 147 -10.67 -27.68 9.89
N CYS A 148 -11.17 -26.71 10.64
CA CYS A 148 -10.80 -26.41 12.02
C CYS A 148 -10.77 -27.65 12.92
#